data_AF-A0AAV3YYS3-F1
#
_entry.id   AF-A0AAV3YYS3-F1
#
_cell.length_a   1.000
_cell.length_b   1.000
_cell.length_c   1.000
_cell.angle_alpha   90.00
_cell.angle_beta   90.00
_cell.angle_gamma   90.00
#
_symmetry.space_group_name_H-M   'P 1'
#
loop_
_entity.id
_entity.type
_entity.pdbx_description
1 polymer ?
#
loop_
_entity_poly.entity_id
_entity_poly.type
_entity_poly.pdbx_seq_one_letter_code
_entity_poly.pdbx_strand_id
1 'polypeptide(L)'
;MQTQFLDADCSVEFKFRGQRQAARIAQPKQIKLGGASAQDSDSEDDETSKHLFDNFSALEKTVMEINEEDEDDLKRFMNPNPKQRRTLADIIAEKLEEKKTAMTEVMSDAPLSEEIDDTVRSHFIKIGEVLAHYRSGKLPKGFKASPSFPNWMQLLDLTKPDKWTAASVYAATRMFVSNLPKFHFKDFCSFILLPRVRDDIAEYKRLNFHLFQALHKAIYKPGDFYEGIVLPLCEVRCCLHFVICHV
;
A
#
# COMPACT_ATOMS: atom_id res chain seq x y z
N MET A 1 -44.06 -41.30 -35.43
CA MET A 1 -44.92 -40.16 -35.04
C MET A 1 -44.02 -39.19 -34.28
N GLN A 2 -43.29 -38.26 -34.92
CA GLN A 2 -43.76 -37.01 -35.58
C GLN A 2 -44.68 -36.27 -34.60
N THR A 3 -44.36 -35.08 -34.05
CA THR A 3 -43.85 -33.81 -34.62
C THR A 3 -43.27 -32.95 -33.47
N GLN A 4 -42.08 -32.34 -33.53
CA GLN A 4 -41.66 -31.09 -34.20
C GLN A 4 -42.22 -29.76 -33.64
N PHE A 5 -41.26 -28.88 -33.28
CA PHE A 5 -41.23 -27.40 -33.36
C PHE A 5 -42.00 -26.53 -32.35
N LEU A 6 -41.27 -25.75 -31.53
CA LEU A 6 -40.94 -24.34 -31.84
C LEU A 6 -39.92 -23.76 -30.84
N ASP A 7 -38.93 -23.11 -31.42
CA ASP A 7 -37.86 -22.34 -30.80
C ASP A 7 -38.37 -21.17 -29.95
N ALA A 8 -37.64 -20.85 -28.88
CA ALA A 8 -37.68 -19.54 -28.24
C ALA A 8 -36.29 -19.19 -27.69
N ASP A 9 -35.53 -18.54 -28.56
CA ASP A 9 -34.41 -17.66 -28.23
C ASP A 9 -34.73 -16.77 -27.02
N CYS A 10 -33.88 -16.79 -25.99
CA CYS A 10 -33.79 -15.71 -25.02
C CYS A 10 -32.37 -15.15 -25.04
N SER A 11 -32.03 -14.57 -26.20
CA SER A 11 -30.97 -13.57 -26.32
C SER A 11 -31.48 -12.27 -25.69
N VAL A 12 -31.02 -11.94 -24.48
CA VAL A 12 -31.19 -10.59 -23.93
C VAL A 12 -29.94 -9.77 -24.30
N GLU A 13 -29.94 -9.24 -25.52
CA GLU A 13 -29.09 -8.11 -25.90
C GLU A 13 -29.52 -6.88 -25.10
N PHE A 14 -28.69 -6.44 -24.14
CA PHE A 14 -28.86 -5.11 -23.55
C PHE A 14 -28.08 -4.09 -24.39
N LYS A 15 -28.75 -3.55 -25.41
CA LYS A 15 -28.27 -2.39 -26.19
C LYS A 15 -28.46 -1.12 -25.35
N PHE A 16 -27.35 -0.51 -24.93
CA PHE A 16 -27.36 0.87 -24.44
C PHE A 16 -26.64 1.76 -25.47
N ARG A 17 -27.42 2.55 -26.22
CA ARG A 17 -26.91 3.54 -27.18
C ARG A 17 -27.42 4.93 -26.80
N GLY A 18 -26.50 5.79 -26.37
CA GLY A 18 -26.55 7.25 -26.51
C GLY A 18 -27.22 8.05 -25.38
N GLN A 19 -26.44 8.81 -24.61
CA GLN A 19 -26.19 10.23 -24.84
C GLN A 19 -25.19 10.78 -23.80
N ARG A 20 -24.16 11.46 -24.30
CA ARG A 20 -23.18 12.20 -23.50
C ARG A 20 -23.84 13.46 -22.95
N GLN A 21 -23.82 13.66 -21.64
CA GLN A 21 -23.94 14.98 -21.03
C GLN A 21 -22.66 15.26 -20.23
N ALA A 22 -21.99 16.36 -20.57
CA ALA A 22 -20.73 16.78 -19.99
C ALA A 22 -20.99 17.48 -18.64
N ALA A 23 -20.67 16.81 -17.53
CA ALA A 23 -20.55 17.46 -16.23
C ALA A 23 -19.12 18.04 -16.10
N ARG A 24 -19.03 19.34 -15.85
CA ARG A 24 -17.76 20.06 -15.64
C ARG A 24 -17.14 19.67 -14.30
N ILE A 25 -16.00 18.99 -14.32
CA ILE A 25 -15.17 18.70 -13.14
C ILE A 25 -14.09 19.78 -13.05
N ALA A 26 -14.01 20.46 -11.89
CA ALA A 26 -12.99 21.47 -11.60
C ALA A 26 -11.60 20.82 -11.44
N GLN A 27 -10.57 21.43 -12.02
CA GLN A 27 -9.20 20.89 -12.04
C GLN A 27 -8.45 21.14 -10.72
N PRO A 28 -7.59 20.20 -10.27
CA PRO A 28 -6.63 20.45 -9.19
C PRO A 28 -5.45 21.31 -9.68
N LYS A 29 -5.11 22.36 -8.93
CA LYS A 29 -3.94 23.23 -9.18
C LYS A 29 -2.63 22.45 -8.99
N GLN A 30 -1.82 22.36 -10.04
CA GLN A 30 -0.44 21.86 -9.96
C GLN A 30 0.47 22.90 -9.29
N ILE A 31 1.22 22.47 -8.27
CA ILE A 31 2.38 23.20 -7.73
C ILE A 31 3.61 22.58 -8.39
N LYS A 32 4.36 23.37 -9.17
CA LYS A 32 5.64 22.96 -9.77
C LYS A 32 6.74 23.11 -8.72
N LEU A 33 7.31 21.99 -8.27
CA LEU A 33 8.63 21.97 -7.61
C LEU A 33 9.66 21.60 -8.67
N GLY A 34 10.59 22.52 -8.96
CA GLY A 34 11.66 22.33 -9.93
C GLY A 34 12.63 21.25 -9.47
N GLY A 35 12.94 20.31 -10.36
CA GLY A 35 13.86 19.21 -10.10
C GLY A 35 15.32 19.64 -10.16
N ALA A 36 16.09 19.20 -9.16
CA ALA A 36 17.54 19.14 -9.23
C ALA A 36 17.94 17.67 -9.40
N SER A 37 18.43 17.31 -10.58
CA SER A 37 19.17 16.07 -10.80
C SER A 37 20.57 16.25 -10.23
N ALA A 38 20.94 15.44 -9.24
CA ALA A 38 22.31 15.32 -8.77
C ALA A 38 23.11 14.50 -9.79
N GLN A 39 23.95 15.18 -10.57
CA GLN A 39 25.13 14.59 -11.19
C GLN A 39 26.31 15.07 -10.35
N ASP A 40 26.84 14.18 -9.51
CA ASP A 40 28.07 14.42 -8.78
C ASP A 40 29.21 13.75 -9.55
N SER A 41 29.99 14.58 -10.23
CA SER A 41 31.22 14.20 -10.92
C SER A 41 32.34 14.85 -10.14
N ASP A 42 33.09 14.00 -9.45
CA ASP A 42 34.28 14.28 -8.68
C ASP A 42 35.39 14.90 -9.56
N SER A 43 35.80 16.13 -9.24
CA SER A 43 37.08 16.69 -9.70
C SER A 43 37.58 17.76 -8.72
N GLU A 44 38.70 17.47 -8.08
CA GLU A 44 39.45 18.35 -7.18
C GLU A 44 39.96 19.61 -7.92
N ASP A 45 39.73 20.82 -7.36
CA ASP A 45 40.44 22.04 -7.79
C ASP A 45 40.69 23.00 -6.60
N ASP A 46 41.93 22.98 -6.10
CA ASP A 46 42.50 23.67 -4.93
C ASP A 46 42.82 25.17 -5.18
N GLU A 47 42.04 25.85 -6.03
CA GLU A 47 42.23 27.28 -6.38
C GLU A 47 41.01 28.16 -6.08
N THR A 48 39.88 27.59 -5.67
CA THR A 48 38.67 28.39 -5.31
C THR A 48 38.67 28.88 -3.86
N SER A 49 39.44 28.25 -2.98
CA SER A 49 39.48 28.57 -1.55
C SER A 49 40.24 29.85 -1.22
N LYS A 50 41.24 30.25 -2.04
CA LYS A 50 42.03 31.48 -1.79
C LYS A 50 41.25 32.76 -2.11
N HIS A 51 40.44 32.75 -3.17
CA HIS A 51 39.68 33.94 -3.60
C HIS A 51 38.55 34.33 -2.63
N LEU A 52 38.05 33.38 -1.83
CA LEU A 52 37.05 33.62 -0.78
C LEU A 52 37.65 34.26 0.49
N PHE A 53 38.91 33.97 0.80
CA PHE A 53 39.59 34.52 1.97
C PHE A 53 40.00 36.00 1.78
N ASP A 54 40.46 36.36 0.57
CA ASP A 54 40.80 37.75 0.24
C ASP A 54 39.57 38.68 0.23
N ASN A 55 38.39 38.16 -0.15
CA ASN A 55 37.16 38.93 -0.17
C ASN A 55 36.56 39.18 1.23
N PHE A 56 36.79 38.26 2.19
CA PHE A 56 36.38 38.46 3.58
C PHE A 56 37.29 39.48 4.29
N SER A 57 38.59 39.43 4.03
CA SER A 57 39.57 40.41 4.53
C SER A 57 39.33 41.83 4.01
N ALA A 58 38.84 41.97 2.76
CA ALA A 58 38.47 43.27 2.19
C ALA A 58 37.20 43.89 2.82
N LEU A 59 36.34 43.09 3.45
CA LEU A 59 35.09 43.54 4.08
C LEU A 59 35.31 44.10 5.50
N GLU A 60 36.37 43.67 6.19
CA GLU A 60 36.73 44.20 7.51
C GLU A 60 37.20 45.67 7.42
N LYS A 61 37.66 46.10 6.24
CA LYS A 61 38.09 47.48 5.96
C LYS A 61 36.93 48.46 5.65
N THR A 62 35.70 47.97 5.55
CA THR A 62 34.49 48.78 5.28
C THR A 62 33.48 48.72 6.43
N VAL A 63 33.94 48.43 7.65
CA VAL A 63 33.16 48.70 8.87
C VAL A 63 33.11 50.21 9.05
N MET A 64 32.06 50.84 8.54
CA MET A 64 31.72 52.21 8.92
C MET A 64 31.37 52.22 10.42
N GLU A 65 32.11 52.99 11.20
CA GLU A 65 31.77 53.29 12.58
C GLU A 65 30.37 53.94 12.61
N ILE A 66 29.42 53.32 13.31
CA ILE A 66 28.06 53.83 13.46
C ILE A 66 28.15 55.12 14.28
N ASN A 67 27.64 56.24 13.77
CA ASN A 67 27.66 57.48 14.53
C ASN A 67 26.58 57.47 15.63
N GLU A 68 26.76 58.29 16.66
CA GLU A 68 25.84 58.40 17.80
C GLU A 68 24.40 58.80 17.37
N GLU A 69 24.28 59.55 16.26
CA GLU A 69 23.00 59.93 15.65
C GLU A 69 22.32 58.74 14.93
N ASP A 70 23.12 57.87 14.29
CA ASP A 70 22.63 56.66 13.63
C ASP A 70 22.16 55.60 14.66
N GLU A 71 22.81 55.53 15.83
CA GLU A 71 22.36 54.68 16.94
C GLU A 71 21.00 55.10 17.50
N ASP A 72 20.75 56.40 17.60
CA ASP A 72 19.48 56.92 18.13
C ASP A 72 18.33 56.77 17.12
N ASP A 73 18.61 56.86 15.83
CA ASP A 73 17.63 56.53 14.79
C ASP A 73 17.30 55.02 14.76
N LEU A 74 18.29 54.15 15.00
CA LEU A 74 18.07 52.71 15.16
C LEU A 74 17.21 52.41 16.41
N LYS A 75 17.44 53.11 17.52
CA LYS A 75 16.60 52.97 18.74
C LYS A 75 15.16 53.44 18.52
N ARG A 76 14.93 54.47 17.72
CA ARG A 76 13.59 54.95 17.35
C ARG A 76 12.87 53.97 16.40
N PHE A 77 13.62 53.23 15.59
CA PHE A 77 13.07 52.26 14.64
C PHE A 77 12.77 50.89 15.28
N MET A 78 13.38 50.56 16.42
CA MET A 78 13.09 49.33 17.17
C MET A 78 11.85 49.49 18.06
N ASN A 79 10.85 48.61 17.87
CA ASN A 79 9.63 48.59 18.69
C ASN A 79 9.94 48.07 20.11
N PRO A 80 9.73 48.87 21.18
CA PRO A 80 10.10 48.50 22.55
C PRO A 80 9.26 47.37 23.16
N ASN A 81 8.11 47.04 22.57
CA ASN A 81 7.30 45.88 22.98
C ASN A 81 7.14 44.90 21.80
N PRO A 82 8.12 44.02 21.56
CA PRO A 82 7.95 42.93 20.61
C PRO A 82 6.89 41.97 21.16
N LYS A 83 5.71 41.92 20.53
CA LYS A 83 4.76 40.82 20.78
C LYS A 83 5.53 39.51 20.59
N GLN A 84 5.57 38.69 21.63
CA GLN A 84 6.28 37.42 21.65
C GLN A 84 5.76 36.58 20.46
N ARG A 85 6.58 36.47 19.41
CA ARG A 85 6.24 35.64 18.26
C ARG A 85 6.43 34.20 18.72
N ARG A 86 5.35 33.40 18.70
CA ARG A 86 5.45 31.95 18.92
C ARG A 86 6.50 31.40 17.97
N THR A 87 7.43 30.60 18.48
CA THR A 87 8.45 30.02 17.61
C THR A 87 7.83 28.92 16.76
N LEU A 88 8.42 28.63 15.60
CA LEU A 88 7.97 27.52 14.77
C LEU A 88 8.04 26.18 15.52
N ALA A 89 9.00 26.02 16.43
CA ALA A 89 9.11 24.83 17.27
C ALA A 89 7.87 24.64 18.16
N ASP A 90 7.35 25.71 18.76
CA ASP A 90 6.15 25.66 19.60
C ASP A 90 4.91 25.30 18.78
N ILE A 91 4.77 25.91 17.60
CA ILE A 91 3.66 25.63 16.68
C ILE A 91 3.73 24.19 16.17
N ILE A 92 4.92 23.68 15.86
CA ILE A 92 5.11 22.30 15.38
C ILE A 92 4.79 21.31 16.51
N ALA A 93 5.22 21.57 17.74
CA ALA A 93 4.95 20.70 18.89
C ALA A 93 3.44 20.64 19.19
N GLU A 94 2.76 21.80 19.24
CA GLU A 94 1.31 21.91 19.42
C GLU A 94 0.56 21.15 18.30
N LYS A 95 0.95 21.35 17.03
CA LYS A 95 0.38 20.64 15.87
C LYS A 95 0.65 19.14 15.88
N LEU A 96 1.79 18.68 16.40
CA LEU A 96 2.12 17.26 16.49
C LEU A 96 1.30 16.60 17.59
N GLU A 97 1.09 17.28 18.71
CA GLU A 97 0.31 16.79 19.84
C GLU A 97 -1.19 16.76 19.50
N GLU A 98 -1.73 17.79 18.85
CA GLU A 98 -3.09 17.78 18.27
C GLU A 98 -3.28 16.62 17.29
N LYS A 99 -2.30 16.36 16.40
CA LYS A 99 -2.38 15.22 15.47
C LYS A 99 -2.24 13.87 16.16
N LYS A 100 -1.40 13.76 17.19
CA LYS A 100 -1.23 12.52 17.95
C LYS A 100 -2.46 12.19 18.78
N THR A 101 -3.06 13.19 19.42
CA THR A 101 -4.30 13.04 20.20
C THR A 101 -5.49 12.73 19.30
N ALA A 102 -5.63 13.40 18.15
CA ALA A 102 -6.64 13.03 17.15
C ALA A 102 -6.42 11.63 16.55
N MET A 103 -5.17 11.22 16.27
CA MET A 103 -4.90 9.84 15.85
C MET A 103 -5.18 8.83 16.96
N THR A 104 -4.91 9.18 18.21
CA THR A 104 -5.14 8.29 19.35
C THR A 104 -6.64 8.14 19.63
N GLU A 105 -7.44 9.22 19.62
CA GLU A 105 -8.90 9.15 19.74
C GLU A 105 -9.55 8.33 18.62
N VAL A 106 -9.04 8.40 17.38
CA VAL A 106 -9.53 7.58 16.28
C VAL A 106 -9.10 6.10 16.40
N MET A 107 -8.05 5.80 17.16
CA MET A 107 -7.49 4.44 17.30
C MET A 107 -7.83 3.75 18.63
N SER A 108 -8.31 4.46 19.66
CA SER A 108 -8.52 3.89 21.00
C SER A 108 -9.98 3.64 21.40
N ASP A 109 -10.97 4.09 20.62
CA ASP A 109 -12.40 3.92 20.99
C ASP A 109 -13.29 3.39 19.84
N ALA A 110 -12.70 2.73 18.85
CA ALA A 110 -13.46 1.92 17.90
C ALA A 110 -13.53 0.47 18.44
N PRO A 111 -14.71 -0.11 18.69
CA PRO A 111 -14.81 -1.56 18.78
C PRO A 111 -14.30 -2.12 17.45
N LEU A 112 -13.15 -2.81 17.49
CA LEU A 112 -12.48 -3.46 16.36
C LEU A 112 -13.25 -4.72 15.91
N SER A 113 -14.54 -4.54 15.70
CA SER A 113 -15.41 -5.45 15.00
C SER A 113 -16.49 -4.58 14.38
N GLU A 114 -16.21 -4.02 13.20
CA GLU A 114 -17.30 -3.71 12.28
C GLU A 114 -18.07 -5.02 12.12
N GLU A 115 -19.23 -5.10 12.77
CA GLU A 115 -20.06 -6.29 12.75
C GLU A 115 -20.49 -6.49 11.29
N ILE A 116 -19.81 -7.42 10.61
CA ILE A 116 -20.21 -7.84 9.27
C ILE A 116 -21.64 -8.33 9.39
N ASP A 117 -22.52 -7.75 8.57
CA ASP A 117 -23.93 -8.13 8.45
C ASP A 117 -24.09 -9.65 8.42
N ASP A 118 -25.04 -10.16 9.21
CA ASP A 118 -25.26 -11.60 9.38
C ASP A 118 -25.58 -12.30 8.06
N THR A 119 -26.23 -11.61 7.12
CA THR A 119 -26.51 -12.16 5.78
C THR A 119 -25.22 -12.37 5.02
N VAL A 120 -24.33 -11.37 5.00
CA VAL A 120 -23.02 -11.46 4.34
C VAL A 120 -22.18 -12.55 4.99
N ARG A 121 -22.15 -12.60 6.33
CA ARG A 121 -21.48 -13.65 7.09
C ARG A 121 -21.95 -15.05 6.69
N SER A 122 -23.27 -15.28 6.70
CA SER A 122 -23.85 -16.58 6.31
C SER A 122 -23.54 -16.96 4.87
N HIS A 123 -23.45 -15.97 3.96
CA HIS A 123 -23.11 -16.18 2.57
C HIS A 123 -21.64 -16.61 2.40
N PHE A 124 -20.70 -15.94 3.07
CA PHE A 124 -19.28 -16.28 3.00
C PHE A 124 -18.96 -17.63 3.65
N ILE A 125 -19.66 -18.02 4.72
CA ILE A 125 -19.54 -19.36 5.30
C ILE A 125 -19.89 -20.44 4.26
N LYS A 126 -21.01 -20.28 3.54
CA LYS A 126 -21.40 -21.20 2.45
C LYS A 126 -20.39 -21.23 1.31
N ILE A 127 -19.77 -20.09 0.99
CA ILE A 127 -18.67 -20.05 0.00
C ILE A 127 -17.48 -20.89 0.49
N GLY A 128 -17.13 -20.81 1.77
CA GLY A 128 -16.07 -21.64 2.37
C GLY A 128 -16.33 -23.14 2.22
N GLU A 129 -17.56 -23.59 2.43
CA GLU A 129 -17.95 -25.00 2.25
C GLU A 129 -17.75 -25.48 0.80
N VAL A 130 -18.04 -24.63 -0.18
CA VAL A 130 -17.79 -24.90 -1.60
C VAL A 130 -16.30 -24.96 -1.89
N LEU A 131 -15.51 -24.02 -1.34
CA LEU A 131 -14.05 -23.98 -1.54
C LEU A 131 -13.32 -25.16 -0.87
N ALA A 132 -13.90 -25.77 0.15
CA ALA A 132 -13.37 -26.98 0.77
C ALA A 132 -13.46 -28.23 -0.14
N HIS A 133 -14.35 -28.24 -1.13
CA HIS A 133 -14.54 -29.38 -2.06
C HIS A 133 -14.23 -29.02 -3.52
N TYR A 134 -13.85 -27.77 -3.79
CA TYR A 134 -13.63 -27.29 -5.14
C TYR A 134 -12.42 -27.97 -5.81
N ARG A 135 -12.60 -28.36 -7.07
CA ARG A 135 -11.57 -29.01 -7.91
C ARG A 135 -11.32 -28.20 -9.17
N SER A 136 -12.39 -27.81 -9.86
CA SER A 136 -12.33 -27.13 -11.16
C SER A 136 -13.62 -26.36 -11.41
N GLY A 137 -13.59 -25.46 -12.40
CA GLY A 137 -14.76 -24.70 -12.84
C GLY A 137 -14.68 -23.21 -12.52
N LYS A 138 -15.86 -22.58 -12.40
CA LYS A 138 -15.98 -21.15 -12.09
C LYS A 138 -16.09 -20.96 -10.59
N LEU A 139 -15.31 -20.02 -10.04
CA LEU A 139 -15.47 -19.59 -8.66
C LEU A 139 -16.84 -18.93 -8.43
N PRO A 140 -17.44 -19.09 -7.24
CA PRO A 140 -18.67 -18.39 -6.86
C PRO A 140 -18.58 -16.89 -7.07
N LYS A 141 -19.69 -16.26 -7.50
CA LYS A 141 -19.73 -14.83 -7.80
C LYS A 141 -19.40 -13.97 -6.57
N GLY A 142 -19.90 -14.35 -5.39
CA GLY A 142 -19.58 -13.65 -4.13
C GLY A 142 -18.09 -13.64 -3.82
N PHE A 143 -17.41 -14.76 -4.02
CA PHE A 143 -15.96 -14.85 -3.83
C PHE A 143 -15.17 -13.95 -4.79
N LYS A 144 -15.59 -13.87 -6.06
CA LYS A 144 -14.95 -12.99 -7.05
C LYS A 144 -15.12 -11.50 -6.73
N ALA A 145 -16.17 -11.13 -6.02
CA ALA A 145 -16.40 -9.76 -5.56
C ALA A 145 -15.59 -9.41 -4.30
N SER A 146 -14.97 -10.40 -3.64
CA SER A 146 -14.20 -10.21 -2.41
C SER A 146 -13.17 -9.06 -2.46
N PRO A 147 -12.37 -8.86 -3.54
CA PRO A 147 -11.39 -7.78 -3.59
C PRO A 147 -11.97 -6.36 -3.61
N SER A 148 -13.27 -6.23 -3.90
CA SER A 148 -13.94 -4.93 -3.94
C SER A 148 -14.38 -4.43 -2.56
N PHE A 149 -14.39 -5.31 -1.54
CA PHE A 149 -14.75 -4.93 -0.19
C PHE A 149 -13.55 -4.36 0.57
N PRO A 150 -13.73 -3.34 1.42
CA PRO A 150 -12.66 -2.80 2.26
C PRO A 150 -12.14 -3.86 3.25
N ASN A 151 -13.04 -4.62 3.88
CA ASN A 151 -12.72 -5.64 4.89
C ASN A 151 -12.55 -7.03 4.27
N TRP A 152 -11.96 -7.12 3.08
CA TRP A 152 -11.85 -8.37 2.34
C TRP A 152 -11.11 -9.47 3.12
N MET A 153 -10.11 -9.12 3.95
CA MET A 153 -9.39 -10.09 4.78
C MET A 153 -10.30 -10.75 5.82
N GLN A 154 -11.12 -9.96 6.52
CA GLN A 154 -12.06 -10.47 7.51
C GLN A 154 -13.11 -11.37 6.85
N LEU A 155 -13.61 -10.99 5.67
CA LEU A 155 -14.51 -11.83 4.87
C LEU A 155 -13.86 -13.15 4.44
N LEU A 156 -12.56 -13.12 4.14
CA LEU A 156 -11.81 -14.30 3.73
C LEU A 156 -11.59 -15.25 4.90
N ASP A 157 -11.35 -14.73 6.10
CA ASP A 157 -11.21 -15.53 7.31
C ASP A 157 -12.49 -16.35 7.62
N LEU A 158 -13.67 -15.76 7.40
CA LEU A 158 -14.95 -16.47 7.54
C LEU A 158 -15.06 -17.71 6.65
N THR A 159 -14.38 -17.72 5.50
CA THR A 159 -14.39 -18.86 4.57
C THR A 159 -13.44 -19.99 5.00
N LYS A 160 -12.72 -19.84 6.12
CA LYS A 160 -11.79 -20.82 6.71
C LYS A 160 -10.76 -21.31 5.69
N PRO A 161 -9.76 -20.47 5.33
CA PRO A 161 -8.77 -20.77 4.30
C PRO A 161 -7.98 -22.08 4.56
N ASP A 162 -7.83 -22.48 5.82
CA ASP A 162 -7.19 -23.75 6.21
C ASP A 162 -7.85 -24.97 5.55
N LYS A 163 -9.18 -24.94 5.40
CA LYS A 163 -9.97 -26.05 4.87
C LYS A 163 -10.06 -26.06 3.35
N TRP A 164 -9.52 -25.06 2.68
CA TRP A 164 -9.58 -25.00 1.22
C TRP A 164 -8.80 -26.14 0.58
N THR A 165 -9.23 -26.60 -0.59
CA THR A 165 -8.39 -27.50 -1.39
C THR A 165 -7.20 -26.76 -2.00
N ALA A 166 -6.14 -27.47 -2.36
CA ALA A 166 -5.01 -26.88 -3.09
C ALA A 166 -5.44 -26.21 -4.42
N ALA A 167 -6.45 -26.77 -5.09
CA ALA A 167 -7.02 -26.20 -6.30
C ALA A 167 -7.76 -24.87 -6.04
N SER A 168 -8.44 -24.75 -4.90
CA SER A 168 -9.08 -23.51 -4.45
C SER A 168 -8.06 -22.42 -4.18
N VAL A 169 -6.96 -22.76 -3.49
CA VAL A 169 -5.85 -21.82 -3.24
C VAL A 169 -5.31 -21.28 -4.56
N TYR A 170 -5.02 -22.14 -5.54
CA TYR A 170 -4.59 -21.70 -6.86
C TYR A 170 -5.58 -20.78 -7.56
N ALA A 171 -6.86 -21.16 -7.57
CA ALA A 171 -7.91 -20.36 -8.21
C ALA A 171 -8.10 -19.00 -7.52
N ALA A 172 -8.01 -18.98 -6.19
CA ALA A 172 -8.04 -17.77 -5.38
C ALA A 172 -6.85 -16.87 -5.68
N THR A 173 -5.62 -17.41 -5.63
CA THR A 173 -4.39 -16.65 -5.94
C THR A 173 -4.47 -16.01 -7.32
N ARG A 174 -4.86 -16.78 -8.35
CA ARG A 174 -4.99 -16.24 -9.72
C ARG A 174 -5.97 -15.07 -9.81
N MET A 175 -7.08 -15.13 -9.06
CA MET A 175 -8.09 -14.07 -9.02
C MET A 175 -7.61 -12.85 -8.24
N PHE A 176 -7.00 -13.08 -7.07
CA PHE A 176 -6.53 -12.05 -6.17
C PHE A 176 -5.33 -11.27 -6.73
N VAL A 177 -4.40 -11.95 -7.41
CA VAL A 177 -3.25 -11.29 -8.09
C VAL A 177 -3.73 -10.21 -9.05
N SER A 178 -4.77 -10.45 -9.86
CA SER A 178 -5.24 -9.48 -10.86
C SER A 178 -6.16 -8.40 -10.27
N ASN A 179 -6.92 -8.72 -9.22
CA ASN A 179 -8.03 -7.89 -8.78
C ASN A 179 -7.74 -7.08 -7.50
N LEU A 180 -6.78 -7.49 -6.67
CA LEU A 180 -6.43 -6.72 -5.47
C LEU A 180 -5.69 -5.42 -5.83
N PRO A 181 -5.92 -4.35 -5.07
CA PRO A 181 -5.07 -3.17 -5.11
C PRO A 181 -3.60 -3.51 -4.76
N LYS A 182 -2.69 -2.57 -5.06
CA LYS A 182 -1.27 -2.68 -4.70
C LYS A 182 -1.14 -2.83 -3.17
N PHE A 183 -0.12 -3.54 -2.70
CA PHE A 183 0.22 -3.72 -1.27
C PHE A 183 -0.74 -4.57 -0.43
N HIS A 184 -1.93 -4.93 -0.93
CA HIS A 184 -2.85 -5.82 -0.21
C HIS A 184 -2.61 -7.31 -0.53
N PHE A 185 -1.98 -7.60 -1.67
CA PHE A 185 -1.70 -8.98 -2.05
C PHE A 185 -0.63 -9.61 -1.14
N LYS A 186 0.26 -8.80 -0.55
CA LYS A 186 1.22 -9.26 0.46
C LYS A 186 0.52 -9.93 1.65
N ASP A 187 -0.62 -9.40 2.10
CA ASP A 187 -1.35 -9.92 3.26
C ASP A 187 -1.96 -11.28 2.91
N PHE A 188 -2.53 -11.42 1.71
CA PHE A 188 -2.99 -12.72 1.21
C PHE A 188 -1.84 -13.74 1.15
N CYS A 189 -0.67 -13.32 0.66
CA CYS A 189 0.51 -14.16 0.62
C CYS A 189 0.96 -14.61 2.02
N SER A 190 1.06 -13.67 2.96
CA SER A 190 1.55 -13.92 4.32
C SER A 190 0.59 -14.75 5.16
N PHE A 191 -0.71 -14.45 5.12
CA PHE A 191 -1.71 -15.10 5.99
C PHE A 191 -2.31 -16.39 5.42
N ILE A 192 -2.31 -16.58 4.10
CA ILE A 192 -3.00 -17.73 3.48
C ILE A 192 -2.04 -18.60 2.69
N LEU A 193 -1.31 -18.02 1.74
CA LEU A 193 -0.50 -18.82 0.80
C LEU A 193 0.74 -19.41 1.48
N LEU A 194 1.48 -18.60 2.24
CA LEU A 194 2.71 -18.98 2.90
C LEU A 194 2.51 -20.09 3.95
N PRO A 195 1.61 -19.97 4.95
CA PRO A 195 1.40 -21.03 5.93
C PRO A 195 0.96 -22.33 5.24
N ARG A 196 0.06 -22.24 4.26
CA ARG A 196 -0.41 -23.42 3.54
C ARG A 196 0.68 -24.17 2.77
N VAL A 197 1.62 -23.44 2.17
CA VAL A 197 2.78 -24.03 1.49
C VAL A 197 3.73 -24.67 2.50
N ARG A 198 3.94 -24.03 3.65
CA ARG A 198 4.80 -24.59 4.72
C ARG A 198 4.23 -25.89 5.27
N ASP A 199 2.92 -25.94 5.51
CA ASP A 199 2.25 -27.13 6.03
C ASP A 199 2.33 -28.31 5.05
N ASP A 200 2.07 -28.07 3.76
CA ASP A 200 2.13 -29.12 2.72
C ASP A 200 3.54 -29.68 2.54
N ILE A 201 4.57 -28.83 2.61
CA ILE A 201 5.97 -29.26 2.53
C ILE A 201 6.38 -30.01 3.81
N ALA A 202 5.95 -29.56 4.98
CA ALA A 202 6.23 -30.24 6.24
C ALA A 202 5.60 -31.64 6.30
N GLU A 203 4.37 -31.80 5.79
CA GLU A 203 3.64 -33.06 5.80
C GLU A 203 4.11 -34.04 4.72
N TYR A 204 4.17 -33.61 3.46
CA TYR A 204 4.40 -34.52 2.31
C TYR A 204 5.83 -34.50 1.78
N LYS A 205 6.69 -33.58 2.22
CA LYS A 205 8.05 -33.32 1.68
C LYS A 205 8.10 -33.05 0.17
N ARG A 206 6.94 -32.89 -0.47
CA ARG A 206 6.77 -32.58 -1.89
C ARG A 206 5.60 -31.64 -2.03
N LEU A 207 5.83 -30.53 -2.73
CA LEU A 207 4.81 -29.50 -2.91
C LEU A 207 3.73 -29.94 -3.91
N ASN A 208 2.47 -29.74 -3.53
CA ASN A 208 1.34 -29.95 -4.44
C ASN A 208 1.44 -29.10 -5.72
N PHE A 209 1.07 -29.68 -6.86
CA PHE A 209 1.12 -29.00 -8.15
C PHE A 209 0.33 -27.68 -8.18
N HIS A 210 -0.86 -27.63 -7.59
CA HIS A 210 -1.65 -26.40 -7.57
C HIS A 210 -1.03 -25.31 -6.70
N LEU A 211 -0.39 -25.68 -5.58
CA LEU A 211 0.31 -24.72 -4.72
C LEU A 211 1.55 -24.17 -5.43
N PHE A 212 2.30 -25.01 -6.16
CA PHE A 212 3.39 -24.55 -7.01
C PHE A 212 2.90 -23.56 -8.08
N GLN A 213 1.80 -23.88 -8.77
CA GLN A 213 1.19 -22.97 -9.74
C GLN A 213 0.70 -21.67 -9.07
N ALA A 214 0.23 -21.72 -7.82
CA ALA A 214 -0.19 -20.55 -7.06
C ALA A 214 1.00 -19.63 -6.78
N LEU A 215 2.13 -20.17 -6.32
CA LEU A 215 3.37 -19.43 -6.14
C LEU A 215 3.84 -18.80 -7.46
N HIS A 216 3.85 -19.58 -8.55
CA HIS A 216 4.23 -19.06 -9.85
C HIS A 216 3.32 -17.91 -10.32
N LYS A 217 2.02 -17.95 -9.96
CA LYS A 217 1.11 -16.83 -10.23
C LYS A 217 1.30 -15.63 -9.29
N ALA A 218 1.74 -15.84 -8.06
CA ALA A 218 2.05 -14.76 -7.13
C ALA A 218 3.21 -13.87 -7.63
N ILE A 219 4.17 -14.44 -8.36
CA ILE A 219 5.34 -13.72 -8.93
C ILE A 219 4.95 -12.57 -9.88
N TYR A 220 3.75 -12.60 -10.48
CA TYR A 220 3.28 -11.50 -11.34
C TYR A 220 3.13 -10.16 -10.60
N LYS A 221 3.09 -10.18 -9.27
CA LYS A 221 3.21 -8.99 -8.41
C LYS A 221 4.48 -9.13 -7.55
N PRO A 222 5.66 -8.77 -8.07
CA PRO A 222 6.92 -9.05 -7.40
C PRO A 222 7.04 -8.36 -6.04
N GLY A 223 6.63 -7.09 -5.91
CA GLY A 223 6.73 -6.35 -4.63
C GLY A 223 5.99 -7.05 -3.47
N ASP A 224 4.71 -7.36 -3.69
CA ASP A 224 3.89 -8.11 -2.73
C ASP A 224 4.41 -9.54 -2.47
N PHE A 225 4.99 -10.19 -3.49
CA PHE A 225 5.56 -11.53 -3.36
C PHE A 225 6.82 -11.55 -2.49
N TYR A 226 7.74 -10.60 -2.68
CA TYR A 226 8.94 -10.52 -1.85
C TYR A 226 8.58 -10.19 -0.41
N GLU A 227 7.71 -9.20 -0.19
CA GLU A 227 7.28 -8.82 1.16
C GLU A 227 6.45 -9.91 1.87
N GLY A 228 5.57 -10.60 1.14
CA GLY A 228 4.65 -11.57 1.74
C GLY A 228 5.19 -13.00 1.85
N ILE A 229 6.22 -13.37 1.08
CA ILE A 229 6.75 -14.74 1.03
C ILE A 229 8.25 -14.77 1.31
N VAL A 230 9.05 -14.06 0.51
CA VAL A 230 10.52 -14.22 0.55
C VAL A 230 11.13 -13.64 1.83
N LEU A 231 10.79 -12.39 2.18
CA LEU A 231 11.32 -11.75 3.38
C LEU A 231 10.94 -12.50 4.66
N PRO A 232 9.67 -12.89 4.89
CA PRO A 232 9.31 -13.71 6.06
C PRO A 232 10.05 -15.04 6.13
N LEU A 233 10.33 -15.68 4.98
CA LEU A 233 11.12 -16.91 4.94
C LEU A 233 12.60 -16.69 5.29
N CYS A 234 13.17 -15.54 4.92
CA CYS A 234 14.54 -15.16 5.24
C CYS A 234 14.69 -14.78 6.72
N GLU A 235 13.71 -14.09 7.30
CA GLU A 235 13.71 -13.67 8.71
C GLU A 235 13.60 -14.86 9.67
N VAL A 236 12.78 -15.85 9.34
CA VAL A 236 12.59 -17.07 10.14
C VAL A 236 13.74 -18.04 9.88
N ARG A 237 14.98 -17.64 10.18
CA ARG A 237 16.26 -18.40 10.19
C ARG A 237 16.24 -19.75 9.42
N CYS A 238 15.75 -19.78 8.19
CA CYS A 238 15.79 -20.94 7.30
C CYS A 238 17.05 -20.88 6.46
N CYS A 239 18.17 -20.61 7.11
CA CYS A 239 19.48 -20.86 6.52
C CYS A 239 19.70 -22.38 6.64
N LEU A 240 19.84 -23.05 5.49
CA LEU A 240 20.23 -24.45 5.27
C LEU A 240 19.18 -25.58 5.19
N HIS A 241 18.10 -25.64 5.96
CA HIS A 241 17.25 -26.84 5.90
C HIS A 241 16.28 -26.87 4.70
N PHE A 242 15.78 -25.70 4.27
CA PHE A 242 14.76 -25.63 3.20
C PHE A 242 15.34 -25.58 1.77
N VAL A 243 16.64 -25.31 1.62
CA VAL A 243 17.27 -25.06 0.30
C VAL A 243 18.34 -26.10 -0.07
N ILE A 244 18.91 -26.87 0.88
CA ILE A 244 20.06 -27.76 0.59
C ILE A 244 19.82 -29.24 0.99
N CYS A 245 18.78 -29.59 1.75
CA CYS A 245 18.60 -31.00 2.15
C CYS A 245 18.06 -31.97 1.08
N HIS A 246 17.78 -31.52 -0.16
CA HIS A 246 17.31 -32.39 -1.25
C HIS A 246 17.82 -31.95 -2.65
N VAL A 247 19.14 -31.83 -2.78
CA VAL A 247 19.86 -32.05 -4.05
C VAL A 247 21.05 -32.95 -3.76
#